data_AF-A0A6P6X8Y4-F1
#
_entry.id   AF-A0A6P6X8Y4-F1
#
_cell.length_a   1.000
_cell.length_b   1.000
_cell.length_c   1.000
_cell.angle_alpha   90.00
_cell.angle_beta   90.00
_cell.angle_gamma   90.00
#
_symmetry.space_group_name_H-M   'P 1'
#
loop_
_entity.id
_entity.type
_entity.pdbx_description
1 polymer ?
#
loop_
_entity_poly.entity_id
_entity_poly.type
_entity_poly.pdbx_seq_one_letter_code
_entity_poly.pdbx_strand_id
1 'polypeptide(L)'
;MNVEICSTVRLVKYLYKYVYKGHDRISFHINTGAAAENIDEINDFQSGRWVAAAEAFWRIYRFSLNEMTPSVYALQVHLPGHQMISFHKHSDLADVVNRADFSKTMLTQIFHMNKTDKIAQKLNCLYRDFPEFFVWTPRTRNWTPRKRRSVIGRLVTVSPTEGERYYLRLLLSHVHAPTSFEDLLTVNGKLALSYREAVFEMGFLQSDTYLEDALTDATTFQMPFSLRTLFAVLLVYCSPSNPRLLWERFEGELSQDLRRNSHLTDCDSDQIRMRTLQDINRILEQMGRNVSDYHLVPEGFSLVCDERLTKEIESERNILFTEEDLLLSSKLNEGQKHAYDVILTEVYSSGSKSFFVDGPGGTGKMFLYRSLLATLRSQGYIAIAVASSGVAASILPGGRTAHSRFKIPLDVSASRTCQISKQSSIAKLISLAKLILWDEASMAKKDTVEAFDLLLKDVMDSDMPFGGKIVVFGGDFHQTLPVIPNASRDQQIEASFVNSLLWNTLTKLSLSENMRALLDLPYSTC
;
A
#
# COMPACT_ATOMS: atom_id res chain seq x y z
N MET A 1 -22.70 24.14 -8.72
CA MET A 1 -21.66 24.61 -7.78
C MET A 1 -20.76 23.41 -7.51
N ASN A 2 -19.53 23.42 -8.02
CA ASN A 2 -18.63 22.25 -8.02
C ASN A 2 -17.58 22.41 -6.92
N VAL A 3 -17.93 22.04 -5.69
CA VAL A 3 -16.99 22.02 -4.56
C VAL A 3 -17.08 20.65 -3.89
N GLU A 4 -15.94 19.97 -3.79
CA GLU A 4 -15.82 18.69 -3.08
C GLU A 4 -15.85 18.93 -1.58
N ILE A 5 -16.79 18.30 -0.89
CA ILE A 5 -16.81 18.22 0.57
C ILE A 5 -16.05 16.95 0.97
N CYS A 6 -14.88 17.11 1.60
CA CYS A 6 -14.05 16.00 2.08
C CYS A 6 -14.20 15.80 3.60
N SER A 7 -14.98 14.80 4.03
CA SER A 7 -15.33 14.55 5.44
C SER A 7 -14.85 13.20 6.02
N THR A 8 -13.83 12.55 5.45
CA THR A 8 -13.41 11.17 5.85
C THR A 8 -12.00 11.06 6.43
N VAL A 9 -11.61 9.86 6.91
CA VAL A 9 -10.26 9.45 7.42
C VAL A 9 -9.10 9.85 6.47
N ARG A 10 -9.40 10.10 5.19
CA ARG A 10 -8.47 10.68 4.22
C ARG A 10 -7.89 12.03 4.69
N LEU A 11 -8.67 12.86 5.38
CA LEU A 11 -8.25 14.14 5.97
C LEU A 11 -7.19 13.96 7.05
N VAL A 12 -7.35 12.95 7.92
CA VAL A 12 -6.40 12.65 8.99
C VAL A 12 -5.06 12.21 8.41
N LYS A 13 -5.06 11.34 7.40
CA LYS A 13 -3.85 10.97 6.65
C LYS A 13 -3.23 12.19 5.94
N TYR A 14 -4.05 13.09 5.41
CA TYR A 14 -3.62 14.31 4.73
C TYR A 14 -2.92 15.29 5.69
N LEU A 15 -3.50 15.55 6.87
CA LEU A 15 -2.89 16.39 7.93
C LEU A 15 -1.60 15.80 8.48
N TYR A 16 -1.61 14.51 8.81
CA TYR A 16 -0.41 13.84 9.33
C TYR A 16 0.71 13.75 8.30
N LYS A 17 0.39 13.68 6.99
CA LYS A 17 1.39 13.79 5.92
C LYS A 17 2.18 15.09 6.04
N TYR A 18 1.56 16.24 6.28
CA TYR A 18 2.30 17.50 6.39
C TYR A 18 3.06 17.67 7.71
N VAL A 19 2.58 17.06 8.80
CA VAL A 19 3.28 17.08 10.10
C VAL A 19 4.48 16.13 10.13
N TYR A 20 4.39 14.97 9.47
CA TYR A 20 5.43 13.93 9.48
C TYR A 20 6.29 13.85 8.22
N LYS A 21 5.90 14.51 7.11
CA LYS A 21 6.81 14.77 6.00
C LYS A 21 7.85 15.76 6.52
N GLY A 22 8.92 15.20 7.08
CA GLY A 22 10.01 15.98 7.65
C GLY A 22 10.64 16.92 6.62
N HIS A 23 11.49 17.79 7.11
CA HIS A 23 12.26 18.74 6.31
C HIS A 23 13.06 18.04 5.24
N ASP A 24 13.00 18.55 4.01
CA ASP A 24 13.88 18.11 2.93
C ASP A 24 15.33 18.33 3.36
N ARG A 25 16.18 17.32 3.13
CA ARG A 25 17.61 17.46 3.35
C ARG A 25 18.20 18.18 2.15
N ILE A 26 18.94 19.24 2.43
CA ILE A 26 19.69 19.98 1.41
C ILE A 26 21.18 19.82 1.70
N SER A 27 21.95 19.61 0.64
CA SER A 27 23.40 19.75 0.70
C SER A 27 23.73 21.17 0.25
N PHE A 28 24.50 21.91 1.03
CA PHE A 28 24.87 23.28 0.70
C PHE A 28 26.33 23.56 1.06
N HIS A 29 26.93 24.48 0.31
CA HIS A 29 28.32 24.90 0.46
C HIS A 29 28.34 26.33 1.02
N ILE A 30 29.02 26.55 2.15
CA ILE A 30 29.23 27.90 2.69
C ILE A 30 30.61 28.37 2.22
N ASN A 31 30.64 29.16 1.14
CA ASN A 31 31.87 29.82 0.70
C ASN A 31 32.27 30.91 1.71
N THR A 32 33.30 30.67 2.52
CA THR A 32 33.84 31.63 3.48
C THR A 32 34.76 32.68 2.85
N GLY A 33 34.95 32.68 1.53
CA GLY A 33 35.69 33.71 0.79
C GLY A 33 37.20 33.71 1.01
N ALA A 34 37.74 32.82 1.84
CA ALA A 34 39.18 32.59 1.99
C ALA A 34 39.59 31.43 1.07
N ALA A 35 40.51 31.70 0.15
CA ALA A 35 41.12 30.67 -0.69
C ALA A 35 41.98 29.75 0.20
N ALA A 36 41.43 28.59 0.58
CA ALA A 36 42.20 27.56 1.26
C ALA A 36 42.86 26.64 0.22
N GLU A 37 44.18 26.44 0.33
CA GLU A 37 45.00 25.63 -0.59
C GLU A 37 44.74 24.11 -0.53
N ASN A 38 43.81 23.65 0.30
CA ASN A 38 43.36 22.26 0.36
C ASN A 38 41.84 22.22 0.38
N ILE A 39 41.25 21.84 -0.76
CA ILE A 39 39.80 21.62 -0.92
C ILE A 39 39.52 20.17 -0.49
N ASP A 40 38.86 20.01 0.65
CA ASP A 40 38.36 18.71 1.11
C ASP A 40 36.88 18.59 0.72
N GLU A 41 36.62 18.01 -0.45
CA GLU A 41 35.29 17.86 -1.04
C GLU A 41 34.28 17.15 -0.11
N ILE A 42 34.74 16.38 0.88
CA ILE A 42 33.85 15.67 1.82
C ILE A 42 33.42 16.56 2.98
N ASN A 43 34.27 17.49 3.43
CA ASN A 43 33.98 18.43 4.51
C ASN A 43 33.28 19.71 4.04
N ASP A 44 33.42 20.06 2.77
CA ASP A 44 32.87 21.28 2.17
C ASP A 44 31.34 21.22 1.95
N PHE A 45 30.77 20.03 1.79
CA PHE A 45 29.32 19.86 1.68
C PHE A 45 28.68 19.62 3.05
N GLN A 46 27.98 20.64 3.56
CA GLN A 46 27.20 20.52 4.78
C GLN A 46 25.78 20.02 4.45
N SER A 47 25.34 18.97 5.15
CA SER A 47 23.96 18.49 5.08
C SER A 47 23.09 19.23 6.08
N GLY A 48 22.19 20.08 5.58
CA GLY A 48 21.19 20.80 6.36
C GLY A 48 19.79 20.24 6.19
N ARG A 49 18.90 20.63 7.09
CA ARG A 49 17.45 20.48 6.91
C ARG A 49 16.90 21.81 6.40
N TRP A 50 16.22 21.80 5.27
CA TRP A 50 15.53 22.97 4.76
C TRP A 50 14.29 23.26 5.60
N VAL A 51 14.21 24.45 6.18
CA VAL A 51 13.07 24.90 6.97
C VAL A 51 12.52 26.15 6.28
N ALA A 52 11.21 26.17 6.01
CA ALA A 52 10.57 27.35 5.40
C ALA A 52 10.68 28.57 6.33
N ALA A 53 10.75 29.78 5.77
CA ALA A 53 10.94 31.02 6.54
C ALA A 53 9.93 31.16 7.70
N ALA A 54 8.65 30.87 7.45
CA ALA A 54 7.61 30.90 8.47
C ALA A 54 7.87 29.92 9.63
N GLU A 55 8.30 28.69 9.34
CA GLU A 55 8.64 27.70 10.37
C GLU A 55 9.93 28.11 11.12
N ALA A 56 10.90 28.68 10.42
CA ALA A 56 12.14 29.18 11.03
C ALA A 56 11.84 30.28 12.05
N PHE A 57 10.99 31.26 11.71
CA PHE A 57 10.52 32.26 12.67
C PHE A 57 9.83 31.61 13.87
N TRP A 58 8.90 30.68 13.63
CA TRP A 58 8.19 29.97 14.70
C TRP A 58 9.14 29.26 15.67
N ARG A 59 10.19 28.62 15.14
CA ARG A 59 11.24 27.95 15.93
C ARG A 59 12.13 28.93 16.68
N ILE A 60 12.54 30.04 16.07
CA ILE A 60 13.36 31.10 16.69
C ILE A 60 12.63 31.67 17.90
N TYR A 61 11.33 31.94 17.76
CA TYR A 61 10.48 32.42 18.85
C TYR A 61 10.04 31.32 19.84
N ARG A 62 10.47 30.07 19.64
CA ARG A 62 10.12 28.90 20.46
C ARG A 62 8.61 28.67 20.60
N PHE A 63 7.84 29.03 19.57
CA PHE A 63 6.42 28.71 19.53
C PHE A 63 6.21 27.21 19.29
N SER A 64 5.19 26.64 19.93
CA SER A 64 4.81 25.24 19.70
C SER A 64 4.37 25.05 18.25
N LEU A 65 5.07 24.17 17.52
CA LEU A 65 4.74 23.83 16.13
C LEU A 65 3.54 22.87 16.03
N ASN A 66 3.44 21.96 17.00
CA ASN A 66 2.33 21.04 17.15
C ASN A 66 2.15 20.68 18.63
N GLU A 67 0.94 20.28 18.99
CA GLU A 67 0.64 19.67 20.28
C GLU A 67 -0.23 18.44 20.03
N MET A 68 0.03 17.37 20.78
CA MET A 68 -0.75 16.13 20.72
C MET A 68 -1.38 15.88 22.09
N THR A 69 -2.70 15.85 22.13
CA THR A 69 -3.48 15.57 23.34
C THR A 69 -4.43 14.39 23.07
N PRO A 70 -4.26 13.25 23.75
CA PRO A 70 -3.22 12.95 24.75
C PRO A 70 -1.83 12.73 24.11
N SER A 71 -0.76 12.97 24.88
CA SER A 71 0.59 12.66 24.41
C SER A 71 0.81 11.15 24.38
N VAL A 72 1.67 10.65 23.48
CA VAL A 72 1.94 9.22 23.33
C VAL A 72 3.38 8.89 23.72
N TYR A 73 3.58 7.90 24.57
CA TYR A 73 4.90 7.36 24.92
C TYR A 73 5.25 6.19 23.99
N ALA A 74 6.40 6.29 23.31
CA ALA A 74 6.97 5.17 22.58
C ALA A 74 7.73 4.26 23.56
N LEU A 75 7.09 3.16 23.96
CA LEU A 75 7.60 2.21 24.94
C LEU A 75 8.57 1.23 24.29
N GLN A 76 9.77 1.14 24.85
CA GLN A 76 10.88 0.38 24.29
C GLN A 76 10.68 -1.12 24.50
N VAL A 77 10.98 -1.91 23.47
CA VAL A 77 11.05 -3.37 23.56
C VAL A 77 12.45 -3.79 23.17
N HIS A 78 13.15 -4.50 24.05
CA HIS A 78 14.48 -5.02 23.78
C HIS A 78 14.70 -6.30 24.60
N LEU A 79 15.56 -7.19 24.10
CA LEU A 79 16.01 -8.37 24.83
C LEU A 79 16.99 -7.97 25.95
N PRO A 80 17.25 -8.87 26.93
CA PRO A 80 18.30 -8.66 27.93
C PRO A 80 19.63 -8.29 27.26
N GLY A 81 20.26 -7.20 27.69
CA GLY A 81 21.55 -6.73 27.15
C GLY A 81 21.50 -6.05 25.76
N HIS A 82 20.36 -6.05 25.08
CA HIS A 82 20.20 -5.52 23.72
C HIS A 82 19.56 -4.12 23.69
N GLN A 83 19.71 -3.33 24.76
CA GLN A 83 19.21 -1.96 24.82
C GLN A 83 19.93 -1.04 23.84
N MET A 84 19.16 -0.18 23.17
CA MET A 84 19.72 0.87 22.30
C MET A 84 20.33 1.99 23.15
N ILE A 85 21.57 2.36 22.84
CA ILE A 85 22.32 3.43 23.52
C ILE A 85 22.65 4.52 22.49
N SER A 86 22.35 5.77 22.84
CA SER A 86 22.72 6.95 22.05
C SER A 86 23.86 7.69 22.75
N PHE A 87 24.92 8.01 22.01
CA PHE A 87 26.07 8.78 22.49
C PHE A 87 26.52 9.78 21.41
N HIS A 88 27.29 10.79 21.79
CA HIS A 88 27.82 11.75 20.82
C HIS A 88 29.01 11.15 20.06
N LYS A 89 29.17 11.50 18.78
CA LYS A 89 30.24 10.97 17.91
C LYS A 89 31.65 11.13 18.51
N HIS A 90 31.87 12.16 19.31
CA HIS A 90 33.16 12.47 19.94
C HIS A 90 33.25 12.01 21.41
N SER A 91 32.27 11.26 21.89
CA SER A 91 32.33 10.67 23.23
C SER A 91 33.22 9.43 23.22
N ASP A 92 34.10 9.32 24.21
CA ASP A 92 34.87 8.11 24.45
C ASP A 92 33.94 6.96 24.88
N LEU A 93 34.05 5.80 24.23
CA LEU A 93 33.14 4.67 24.45
C LEU A 93 33.32 4.03 25.84
N ALA A 94 34.53 4.01 26.38
CA ALA A 94 34.79 3.49 27.72
C ALA A 94 34.17 4.41 28.77
N ASP A 95 34.31 5.73 28.60
CA ASP A 95 33.64 6.72 29.44
C ASP A 95 32.12 6.64 29.34
N VAL A 96 31.57 6.44 28.14
CA VAL A 96 30.13 6.28 27.93
C VAL A 96 29.64 5.10 28.77
N VAL A 97 30.23 3.92 28.59
CA VAL A 97 29.89 2.69 29.34
C VAL A 97 29.97 2.89 30.86
N ASN A 98 30.90 3.71 31.34
CA ASN A 98 31.13 3.95 32.77
C ASN A 98 30.27 5.07 33.40
N ARG A 99 29.74 6.02 32.61
CA ARG A 99 29.07 7.24 33.15
C ARG A 99 27.59 7.06 33.48
N ALA A 100 26.88 6.20 32.77
CA ALA A 100 25.44 6.03 32.93
C ALA A 100 25.07 4.57 33.03
N ASP A 101 24.20 4.24 33.98
CA ASP A 101 23.62 2.91 34.06
C ASP A 101 22.61 2.72 32.93
N PHE A 102 23.12 2.31 31.76
CA PHE A 102 22.30 2.06 30.57
C PHE A 102 21.35 0.88 30.74
N SER A 103 21.53 0.06 31.79
CA SER A 103 20.59 -0.99 32.12
C SER A 103 19.20 -0.44 32.45
N LYS A 104 19.11 0.80 32.97
CA LYS A 104 17.84 1.43 33.38
C LYS A 104 17.03 1.98 32.21
N THR A 105 16.39 1.13 31.44
CA THR A 105 15.43 1.52 30.39
C THR A 105 14.02 1.70 30.95
N MET A 106 13.09 2.26 30.16
CA MET A 106 11.66 2.32 30.54
C MET A 106 11.10 0.93 30.90
N LEU A 107 11.53 -0.11 30.17
CA LEU A 107 11.11 -1.49 30.35
C LEU A 107 11.64 -2.09 31.66
N THR A 108 12.96 -2.07 31.85
CA THR A 108 13.60 -2.60 33.08
C THR A 108 13.16 -1.87 34.35
N GLN A 109 12.88 -0.57 34.25
CA GLN A 109 12.41 0.20 35.40
C GLN A 109 10.95 -0.10 35.75
N ILE A 110 10.14 -0.59 34.81
CA ILE A 110 8.82 -1.12 35.15
C ILE A 110 8.92 -2.42 35.92
N PHE A 111 9.83 -3.31 35.53
CA PHE A 111 10.11 -4.53 36.30
C PHE A 111 10.49 -4.19 37.74
N HIS A 112 11.35 -3.19 37.92
CA HIS A 112 11.70 -2.68 39.24
C HIS A 112 10.50 -2.11 39.99
N MET A 113 9.70 -1.23 39.36
CA MET A 113 8.51 -0.65 39.98
C MET A 113 7.49 -1.72 40.39
N ASN A 114 7.21 -2.70 39.55
CA ASN A 114 6.30 -3.80 39.86
C ASN A 114 6.81 -4.66 41.03
N LYS A 115 8.13 -4.72 41.22
CA LYS A 115 8.76 -5.43 42.35
C LYS A 115 8.76 -4.63 43.65
N THR A 116 8.92 -3.31 43.62
CA THR A 116 9.21 -2.50 44.83
C THR A 116 8.14 -1.48 45.19
N ASP A 117 7.36 -0.99 44.24
CA ASP A 117 6.38 0.09 44.45
C ASP A 117 4.98 -0.47 44.70
N LYS A 118 4.40 -0.14 45.86
CA LYS A 118 3.08 -0.64 46.28
C LYS A 118 1.94 -0.16 45.36
N ILE A 119 2.08 1.00 44.74
CA ILE A 119 1.06 1.54 43.83
C ILE A 119 1.10 0.75 42.53
N ALA A 120 2.29 0.52 41.97
CA ALA A 120 2.47 -0.30 40.77
C ALA A 120 1.94 -1.73 40.97
N GLN A 121 2.27 -2.36 42.10
CA GLN A 121 1.75 -3.67 42.49
C GLN A 121 0.22 -3.70 42.57
N LYS A 122 -0.39 -2.68 43.19
CA LYS A 122 -1.85 -2.60 43.32
C LYS A 122 -2.54 -2.35 41.99
N LEU A 123 -1.94 -1.55 41.10
CA LEU A 123 -2.50 -1.24 39.78
C LEU A 123 -2.50 -2.47 38.86
N ASN A 124 -1.53 -3.38 39.03
CA ASN A 124 -1.40 -4.60 38.26
C ASN A 124 -1.59 -4.38 36.75
N CYS A 125 -0.94 -3.36 36.19
CA CYS A 125 -1.20 -2.88 34.84
C CYS A 125 -0.27 -3.52 33.79
N LEU A 126 -0.70 -3.49 32.53
CA LEU A 126 0.14 -3.87 31.39
C LEU A 126 1.20 -2.81 31.14
N TYR A 127 2.27 -3.19 30.42
CA TYR A 127 3.33 -2.24 30.07
C TYR A 127 2.78 -1.01 29.31
N ARG A 128 1.82 -1.22 28.40
CA ARG A 128 1.20 -0.16 27.60
C ARG A 128 0.37 0.84 28.42
N ASP A 129 -0.20 0.39 29.54
CA ASP A 129 -1.08 1.20 30.39
C ASP A 129 -0.28 1.95 31.48
N PHE A 130 0.96 1.51 31.76
CA PHE A 130 1.82 2.09 32.79
C PHE A 130 2.00 3.62 32.69
N PRO A 131 2.18 4.23 31.50
CA PRO A 131 2.32 5.68 31.35
C PRO A 131 1.07 6.49 31.74
N GLU A 132 -0.10 5.87 31.83
CA GLU A 132 -1.32 6.51 32.32
C GLU A 132 -1.20 6.87 33.81
N PHE A 133 -0.45 6.06 34.56
CA PHE A 133 -0.30 6.21 36.01
C PHE A 133 1.06 6.76 36.43
N PHE A 134 2.10 6.61 35.60
CA PHE A 134 3.46 7.03 35.91
C PHE A 134 4.09 7.91 34.83
N VAL A 135 5.04 8.74 35.23
CA VAL A 135 5.82 9.65 34.37
C VAL A 135 7.26 9.19 34.35
N TRP A 136 7.82 9.02 33.14
CA TRP A 136 9.23 8.71 32.95
C TRP A 136 10.07 9.98 33.02
N THR A 137 11.14 9.96 33.82
CA THR A 137 12.10 11.08 33.88
C THR A 137 13.41 10.67 33.21
N PRO A 138 13.71 11.11 31.97
CA PRO A 138 14.90 10.66 31.24
C PRO A 138 16.23 10.97 31.93
N ARG A 139 16.30 12.10 32.68
CA ARG A 139 17.52 12.52 33.37
C ARG A 139 17.92 11.59 34.52
N THR A 140 16.94 11.15 35.30
CA THR A 140 17.15 10.27 36.46
C THR A 140 16.87 8.80 36.14
N ARG A 141 16.31 8.52 34.96
CA ARG A 141 15.95 7.19 34.45
C ARG A 141 15.02 6.42 35.38
N ASN A 142 14.05 7.09 35.99
CA ASN A 142 13.09 6.50 36.93
C ASN A 142 11.64 6.88 36.56
N TRP A 143 10.71 6.04 37.00
CA TRP A 143 9.27 6.29 36.96
C TRP A 143 8.80 6.95 38.26
N THR A 144 7.90 7.94 38.15
CA THR A 144 7.27 8.59 39.31
C THR A 144 5.75 8.69 39.14
N PRO A 145 4.94 8.65 40.20
CA PRO A 145 3.49 8.75 40.09
C PRO A 145 3.03 10.00 39.33
N ARG A 146 2.12 9.80 38.37
CA ARG A 146 1.56 10.88 37.56
C ARG A 146 0.54 11.67 38.37
N LYS A 147 0.63 13.00 38.26
CA LYS A 147 -0.27 13.94 38.95
C LYS A 147 -1.27 14.65 38.04
N ARG A 148 -0.97 14.78 36.73
CA ARG A 148 -1.73 15.57 35.75
C ARG A 148 -1.59 14.99 34.33
N ARG A 149 -2.57 15.32 33.46
CA ARG A 149 -2.70 14.94 32.04
C ARG A 149 -2.84 13.44 31.81
N SER A 150 -3.45 13.04 30.70
CA SER A 150 -3.50 11.63 30.27
C SER A 150 -2.47 11.38 29.16
N VAL A 151 -1.84 10.20 29.18
CA VAL A 151 -0.78 9.79 28.25
C VAL A 151 -1.03 8.35 27.85
N ILE A 152 -0.97 8.07 26.55
CA ILE A 152 -1.13 6.72 26.04
C ILE A 152 0.25 6.09 25.85
N GLY A 153 0.48 4.91 26.43
CA GLY A 153 1.65 4.11 26.12
C GLY A 153 1.45 3.29 24.85
N ARG A 154 2.45 3.30 23.96
CA ARG A 154 2.44 2.48 22.74
C ARG A 154 3.77 1.75 22.63
N LEU A 155 3.72 0.42 22.67
CA LEU A 155 4.90 -0.39 22.38
C LEU A 155 5.37 -0.11 20.96
N VAL A 156 6.69 0.03 20.80
CA VAL A 156 7.30 0.14 19.48
C VAL A 156 6.89 -1.03 18.59
N THR A 157 6.74 -0.76 17.29
CA THR A 157 6.49 -1.81 16.30
C THR A 157 7.72 -2.73 16.26
N VAL A 158 7.46 -4.04 16.33
CA VAL A 158 8.47 -5.08 16.18
C VAL A 158 7.94 -6.03 15.12
N SER A 159 8.72 -6.31 14.08
CA SER A 159 8.35 -7.21 13.00
C SER A 159 8.43 -8.68 13.46
N PRO A 160 7.56 -9.59 13.00
CA PRO A 160 7.71 -11.03 13.25
C PRO A 160 9.09 -11.59 12.87
N THR A 161 9.75 -10.99 11.88
CA THR A 161 11.13 -11.36 11.48
C THR A 161 12.20 -11.08 12.53
N GLU A 162 11.91 -10.24 13.54
CA GLU A 162 12.83 -9.94 14.67
C GLU A 162 12.81 -11.02 15.77
N GLY A 163 12.11 -12.15 15.54
CA GLY A 163 12.19 -13.37 16.36
C GLY A 163 11.80 -13.16 17.82
N GLU A 164 12.71 -13.49 18.74
CA GLU A 164 12.50 -13.41 20.20
C GLU A 164 12.01 -12.03 20.68
N ARG A 165 12.43 -10.95 20.02
CA ARG A 165 11.97 -9.60 20.36
C ARG A 165 10.47 -9.41 20.05
N TYR A 166 9.97 -10.05 18.99
CA TYR A 166 8.56 -10.02 18.63
C TYR A 166 7.72 -10.78 19.66
N TYR A 167 8.15 -11.97 20.06
CA TYR A 167 7.47 -12.76 21.09
C TYR A 167 7.48 -12.05 22.45
N LEU A 168 8.60 -11.43 22.83
CA LEU A 168 8.66 -10.57 24.01
C LEU A 168 7.65 -9.40 23.95
N ARG A 169 7.47 -8.77 22.78
CA ARG A 169 6.47 -7.71 22.60
C ARG A 169 5.05 -8.24 22.83
N LEU A 170 4.75 -9.46 22.38
CA LEU A 170 3.45 -10.10 22.62
C LEU A 170 3.24 -10.30 24.12
N LEU A 171 4.20 -10.88 24.83
CA LEU A 171 4.13 -11.07 26.28
C LEU A 171 3.91 -9.73 27.00
N LEU A 172 4.68 -8.69 26.68
CA LEU A 172 4.52 -7.36 27.28
C LEU A 172 3.17 -6.69 26.97
N SER A 173 2.43 -7.18 25.98
CA SER A 173 1.10 -6.69 25.63
C SER A 173 -0.02 -7.41 26.39
N HIS A 174 0.26 -8.57 26.99
CA HIS A 174 -0.75 -9.43 27.62
C HIS A 174 -0.44 -9.83 29.08
N VAL A 175 0.82 -9.81 29.49
CA VAL A 175 1.25 -10.13 30.86
C VAL A 175 1.15 -8.89 31.73
N HIS A 176 0.39 -9.00 32.83
CA HIS A 176 0.21 -7.94 33.81
C HIS A 176 1.38 -7.88 34.79
N ALA A 177 1.79 -6.65 35.12
CA ALA A 177 2.81 -6.34 36.12
C ALA A 177 4.07 -7.23 36.10
N PRO A 178 4.73 -7.45 34.94
CA PRO A 178 5.94 -8.27 34.89
C PRO A 178 7.04 -7.68 35.79
N THR A 179 7.74 -8.54 36.51
CA THR A 179 8.76 -8.17 37.52
C THR A 179 10.19 -8.45 37.08
N SER A 180 10.38 -9.20 35.98
CA SER A 180 11.67 -9.43 35.34
C SER A 180 11.50 -9.98 33.92
N PHE A 181 12.61 -10.15 33.20
CA PHE A 181 12.61 -10.88 31.92
C PHE A 181 12.32 -12.38 32.09
N GLU A 182 12.69 -12.97 33.23
CA GLU A 182 12.44 -14.38 33.56
C GLU A 182 10.97 -14.61 33.95
N ASP A 183 10.34 -13.62 34.58
CA ASP A 183 8.92 -13.63 34.91
C ASP A 183 8.07 -13.74 33.63
N LEU A 184 8.46 -13.03 32.57
CA LEU A 184 7.83 -13.14 31.25
C LEU A 184 8.02 -14.51 30.58
N LEU A 185 9.08 -15.25 30.92
CA LEU A 185 9.31 -16.62 30.46
C LEU A 185 8.56 -17.67 31.28
N THR A 186 8.01 -17.28 32.44
CA THR A 186 7.39 -18.23 33.36
C THR A 186 5.91 -18.36 33.03
N VAL A 187 5.50 -19.53 32.52
CA VAL A 187 4.10 -19.87 32.21
C VAL A 187 3.64 -20.96 33.16
N ASN A 188 2.54 -20.74 33.88
CA ASN A 188 1.98 -21.71 34.84
C ASN A 188 3.00 -22.26 35.86
N GLY A 189 3.96 -21.42 36.29
CA GLY A 189 5.01 -21.80 37.25
C GLY A 189 6.18 -22.61 36.67
N LYS A 190 6.24 -22.80 35.34
CA LYS A 190 7.36 -23.42 34.63
C LYS A 190 8.10 -22.38 33.79
N LEU A 191 9.43 -22.41 33.84
CA LEU A 191 10.27 -21.54 33.03
C LEU A 191 10.39 -22.11 31.61
N ALA A 192 9.91 -21.37 30.61
CA ALA A 192 10.08 -21.72 29.20
C ALA A 192 11.53 -21.45 28.73
N LEU A 193 11.98 -22.17 27.70
CA LEU A 193 13.32 -22.03 27.14
C LEU A 193 13.46 -20.79 26.24
N SER A 194 12.35 -20.26 25.74
CA SER A 194 12.30 -19.09 24.86
C SER A 194 11.02 -18.27 25.05
N TYR A 195 11.04 -17.00 24.62
CA TYR A 195 9.83 -16.19 24.62
C TYR A 195 8.81 -16.73 23.62
N ARG A 196 9.26 -17.36 22.52
CA ARG A 196 8.37 -18.05 21.58
C ARG A 196 7.55 -19.14 22.26
N GLU A 197 8.23 -20.01 23.01
CA GLU A 197 7.60 -21.10 23.74
C GLU A 197 6.64 -20.56 24.81
N ALA A 198 7.03 -19.53 25.56
CA ALA A 198 6.15 -18.90 26.53
C ALA A 198 4.85 -18.35 25.89
N VAL A 199 4.96 -17.66 24.75
CA VAL A 199 3.79 -17.14 24.00
C VAL A 199 2.93 -18.29 23.44
N PHE A 200 3.55 -19.39 23.01
CA PHE A 200 2.85 -20.58 22.54
C PHE A 200 2.03 -21.24 23.66
N GLU A 201 2.65 -21.49 24.81
CA GLU A 201 1.99 -22.08 25.99
C GLU A 201 0.88 -21.19 26.57
N MET A 202 1.04 -19.86 26.47
CA MET A 202 -0.02 -18.91 26.83
C MET A 202 -1.16 -18.81 25.80
N GLY A 203 -1.08 -19.53 24.67
CA GLY A 203 -2.09 -19.51 23.62
C GLY A 203 -2.14 -18.21 22.82
N PHE A 204 -1.09 -17.40 22.84
CA PHE A 204 -0.99 -16.14 22.12
C PHE A 204 -0.50 -16.32 20.67
N LEU A 205 0.03 -17.50 20.33
CA LEU A 205 0.25 -17.91 18.94
C LEU A 205 -0.97 -18.69 18.44
N GLN A 206 -1.34 -18.47 17.18
CA GLN A 206 -2.44 -19.19 16.53
C GLN A 206 -2.17 -20.71 16.52
N SER A 207 -3.04 -21.48 17.17
CA SER A 207 -3.27 -22.88 16.82
C SER A 207 -4.35 -22.92 15.72
N ASP A 208 -4.28 -23.84 14.76
CA ASP A 208 -5.29 -23.91 13.67
C ASP A 208 -6.70 -24.27 14.19
N THR A 209 -6.87 -24.54 15.48
CA THR A 209 -8.14 -24.91 16.14
C THR A 209 -9.27 -23.93 15.85
N TYR A 210 -9.02 -22.62 15.85
CA TYR A 210 -10.07 -21.63 15.56
C TYR A 210 -10.51 -21.64 14.08
N LEU A 211 -9.65 -22.10 13.16
CA LEU A 211 -9.99 -22.27 11.75
C LEU A 211 -10.88 -23.50 11.56
N GLU A 212 -10.56 -24.56 12.29
CA GLU A 212 -11.37 -25.77 12.31
C GLU A 212 -12.75 -25.50 12.93
N ASP A 213 -12.81 -24.85 14.08
CA ASP A 213 -14.07 -24.48 14.75
C ASP A 213 -14.93 -23.58 13.83
N ALA A 214 -14.32 -22.58 13.18
CA ALA A 214 -15.03 -21.71 12.26
C ALA A 214 -15.61 -22.45 11.03
N LEU A 215 -14.86 -23.41 10.46
CA LEU A 215 -15.35 -24.23 9.36
C LEU A 215 -16.40 -25.24 9.81
N THR A 216 -16.23 -25.85 10.98
CA THR A 216 -17.20 -26.76 11.59
C THR A 216 -18.52 -26.05 11.87
N ASP A 217 -18.50 -24.84 12.45
CA ASP A 217 -19.70 -24.05 12.65
C ASP A 217 -20.36 -23.70 11.31
N ALA A 218 -19.57 -23.24 10.33
CA ALA A 218 -20.08 -22.89 9.01
C ALA A 218 -20.74 -24.07 8.28
N THR A 219 -20.23 -25.30 8.45
CA THR A 219 -20.83 -26.50 7.81
C THR A 219 -22.27 -26.76 8.26
N THR A 220 -22.69 -26.24 9.40
CA THR A 220 -24.06 -26.45 9.90
C THR A 220 -25.11 -25.59 9.19
N PHE A 221 -24.72 -24.48 8.57
CA PHE A 221 -25.68 -23.51 7.99
C PHE A 221 -25.29 -22.92 6.63
N GLN A 222 -24.06 -23.10 6.16
CA GLN A 222 -23.61 -22.55 4.86
C GLN A 222 -23.76 -23.57 3.73
N MET A 223 -24.08 -23.06 2.54
CA MET A 223 -24.06 -23.87 1.32
C MET A 223 -22.59 -24.15 0.89
N PRO A 224 -22.29 -25.28 0.22
CA PRO A 224 -20.93 -25.67 -0.14
C PRO A 224 -20.13 -24.61 -0.92
N PHE A 225 -20.78 -23.86 -1.82
CA PHE A 225 -20.14 -22.73 -2.52
C PHE A 225 -19.69 -21.60 -1.57
N SER A 226 -20.53 -21.23 -0.60
CA SER A 226 -20.19 -20.26 0.44
C SER A 226 -19.08 -20.80 1.34
N LEU A 227 -19.10 -22.09 1.65
CA LEU A 227 -18.06 -22.76 2.43
C LEU A 227 -16.70 -22.76 1.70
N ARG A 228 -16.68 -23.00 0.38
CA ARG A 228 -15.47 -22.86 -0.46
C ARG A 228 -14.91 -21.44 -0.45
N THR A 229 -15.79 -20.44 -0.41
CA THR A 229 -15.39 -19.02 -0.30
C THR A 229 -14.75 -18.73 1.05
N LEU A 230 -15.38 -19.17 2.14
CA LEU A 230 -14.83 -19.04 3.49
C LEU A 230 -13.46 -19.73 3.60
N PHE A 231 -13.34 -20.97 3.11
CA PHE A 231 -12.09 -21.72 3.10
C PHE A 231 -10.95 -20.96 2.41
N ALA A 232 -11.20 -20.41 1.21
CA ALA A 232 -10.20 -19.61 0.50
C ALA A 232 -9.80 -18.32 1.25
N VAL A 233 -10.74 -17.66 1.93
CA VAL A 233 -10.47 -16.49 2.78
C VAL A 233 -9.58 -16.87 3.97
N LEU A 234 -9.87 -18.00 4.63
CA LEU A 234 -9.06 -18.50 5.75
C LEU A 234 -7.63 -18.82 5.29
N LEU A 235 -7.45 -19.47 4.13
CA LEU A 235 -6.12 -19.75 3.57
C LEU A 235 -5.29 -18.47 3.40
N VAL A 236 -5.88 -17.42 2.81
CA VAL A 236 -5.15 -16.19 2.48
C VAL A 236 -4.89 -15.30 3.70
N TYR A 237 -5.90 -15.09 4.55
CA TYR A 237 -5.84 -14.07 5.58
C TYR A 237 -5.51 -14.61 6.97
N CYS A 238 -5.70 -15.90 7.20
CA CYS A 238 -5.44 -16.52 8.49
C CYS A 238 -4.18 -17.39 8.49
N SER A 239 -3.57 -17.65 7.32
CA SER A 239 -2.29 -18.37 7.18
C SER A 239 -2.24 -19.67 8.00
N PRO A 240 -3.08 -20.68 7.68
CA PRO A 240 -3.11 -21.94 8.41
C PRO A 240 -1.74 -22.59 8.46
N SER A 241 -1.41 -23.17 9.61
CA SER A 241 -0.15 -23.86 9.87
C SER A 241 -0.02 -25.10 8.97
N ASN A 242 -1.12 -25.80 8.70
CA ASN A 242 -1.17 -26.91 7.75
C ASN A 242 -2.42 -26.85 6.84
N PRO A 243 -2.35 -26.11 5.71
CA PRO A 243 -3.45 -25.97 4.76
C PRO A 243 -3.96 -27.29 4.19
N ARG A 244 -3.04 -28.26 3.99
CA ARG A 244 -3.36 -29.56 3.40
C ARG A 244 -4.19 -30.42 4.35
N LEU A 245 -3.82 -30.47 5.62
CA LEU A 245 -4.59 -31.19 6.64
C LEU A 245 -5.99 -30.58 6.80
N LEU A 246 -6.09 -29.25 6.77
CA LEU A 246 -7.37 -28.53 6.83
C LEU A 246 -8.25 -28.85 5.61
N TRP A 247 -7.67 -28.90 4.41
CA TRP A 247 -8.36 -29.32 3.19
C TRP A 247 -8.88 -30.76 3.29
N GLU A 248 -8.02 -31.71 3.64
CA GLU A 248 -8.35 -33.14 3.73
C GLU A 248 -9.50 -33.38 4.73
N ARG A 249 -9.56 -32.58 5.81
CA ARG A 249 -10.63 -32.66 6.81
C ARG A 249 -11.99 -32.16 6.30
N PHE A 250 -12.03 -31.08 5.53
CA PHE A 250 -13.29 -30.43 5.10
C PHE A 250 -13.67 -30.70 3.63
N GLU A 251 -12.86 -31.44 2.87
CA GLU A 251 -13.10 -31.78 1.45
C GLU A 251 -14.51 -32.35 1.21
N GLY A 252 -15.01 -33.19 2.11
CA GLY A 252 -16.33 -33.79 2.01
C GLY A 252 -17.45 -32.76 1.95
N GLU A 253 -17.44 -31.82 2.89
CA GLU A 253 -18.43 -30.75 2.99
C GLU A 253 -18.26 -29.70 1.88
N LEU A 254 -17.00 -29.38 1.53
CA LEU A 254 -16.68 -28.44 0.46
C LEU A 254 -17.11 -28.92 -0.92
N SER A 255 -17.27 -30.22 -1.13
CA SER A 255 -17.63 -30.83 -2.42
C SER A 255 -19.06 -31.38 -2.49
N GLN A 256 -19.87 -31.18 -1.44
CA GLN A 256 -21.17 -31.84 -1.28
C GLN A 256 -22.16 -31.55 -2.41
N ASP A 257 -22.22 -30.31 -2.92
CA ASP A 257 -23.06 -29.89 -4.05
C ASP A 257 -22.61 -30.54 -5.37
N LEU A 258 -21.30 -30.66 -5.58
CA LEU A 258 -20.72 -31.30 -6.76
C LEU A 258 -20.95 -32.81 -6.74
N ARG A 259 -20.91 -33.45 -5.56
CA ARG A 259 -21.29 -34.86 -5.36
C ARG A 259 -22.78 -35.09 -5.61
N ARG A 260 -23.65 -34.15 -5.24
CA ARG A 260 -25.09 -34.28 -5.48
C ARG A 260 -25.42 -34.22 -6.98
N ASN A 261 -24.65 -33.45 -7.74
CA ASN A 261 -24.79 -33.32 -9.20
C ASN A 261 -24.12 -34.47 -9.99
N SER A 262 -23.22 -35.25 -9.37
CA SER A 262 -22.52 -36.35 -10.06
C SER A 262 -23.44 -37.53 -10.39
N HIS A 263 -24.51 -37.75 -9.61
CA HIS A 263 -25.54 -38.76 -9.92
C HIS A 263 -26.26 -38.52 -11.26
N LEU A 264 -26.17 -37.32 -11.84
CA LEU A 264 -26.73 -36.97 -13.14
C LEU A 264 -25.71 -37.05 -14.29
N THR A 265 -24.40 -37.17 -13.98
CA THR A 265 -23.31 -36.95 -14.95
C THR A 265 -22.16 -37.97 -14.88
N ASP A 266 -22.29 -39.05 -14.10
CA ASP A 266 -21.32 -40.17 -14.00
C ASP A 266 -19.87 -39.72 -13.75
N CYS A 267 -19.71 -38.71 -12.89
CA CYS A 267 -18.39 -38.14 -12.56
C CYS A 267 -17.69 -38.93 -11.45
N ASP A 268 -16.42 -39.29 -11.68
CA ASP A 268 -15.54 -39.96 -10.72
C ASP A 268 -15.15 -39.05 -9.53
N SER A 269 -14.81 -39.66 -8.40
CA SER A 269 -14.38 -39.01 -7.15
C SER A 269 -13.21 -38.03 -7.35
N ASP A 270 -12.22 -38.40 -8.17
CA ASP A 270 -11.09 -37.54 -8.52
C ASP A 270 -11.51 -36.33 -9.35
N GLN A 271 -12.51 -36.47 -10.22
CA GLN A 271 -13.06 -35.34 -10.98
C GLN A 271 -13.79 -34.36 -10.09
N ILE A 272 -14.52 -34.84 -9.07
CA ILE A 272 -15.21 -34.00 -8.09
C ILE A 272 -14.18 -33.24 -7.25
N ARG A 273 -13.14 -33.93 -6.76
CA ARG A 273 -12.02 -33.31 -6.03
C ARG A 273 -11.37 -32.21 -6.86
N MET A 274 -11.08 -32.48 -8.14
CA MET A 274 -10.50 -31.52 -9.06
C MET A 274 -11.40 -30.31 -9.31
N ARG A 275 -12.70 -30.51 -9.58
CA ARG A 275 -13.65 -29.39 -9.75
C ARG A 275 -13.77 -28.53 -8.50
N THR A 276 -13.73 -29.15 -7.32
CA THR A 276 -13.76 -28.45 -6.03
C THR A 276 -12.52 -27.57 -5.86
N LEU A 277 -11.33 -28.11 -6.17
CA LEU A 277 -10.07 -27.37 -6.15
C LEU A 277 -10.02 -26.26 -7.22
N GLN A 278 -10.59 -26.47 -8.41
CA GLN A 278 -10.74 -25.43 -9.44
C GLN A 278 -11.60 -24.26 -8.94
N ASP A 279 -12.72 -24.57 -8.29
CA ASP A 279 -13.59 -23.56 -7.70
C ASP A 279 -12.88 -22.73 -6.63
N ILE A 280 -12.11 -23.39 -5.75
CA ILE A 280 -11.30 -22.73 -4.72
C ILE A 280 -10.17 -21.90 -5.37
N ASN A 281 -9.47 -22.45 -6.36
CA ASN A 281 -8.39 -21.76 -7.07
C ASN A 281 -8.88 -20.46 -7.71
N ARG A 282 -10.06 -20.48 -8.33
CA ARG A 282 -10.71 -19.29 -8.90
C ARG A 282 -11.02 -18.22 -7.85
N ILE A 283 -11.16 -18.58 -6.57
CA ILE A 283 -11.35 -17.63 -5.47
C ILE A 283 -9.98 -17.13 -4.98
N LEU A 284 -9.01 -18.01 -4.82
CA LEU A 284 -7.63 -17.67 -4.45
C LEU A 284 -6.96 -16.71 -5.45
N GLU A 285 -7.18 -16.91 -6.76
CA GLU A 285 -6.63 -16.06 -7.81
C GLU A 285 -7.07 -14.60 -7.68
N GLN A 286 -8.29 -14.35 -7.19
CA GLN A 286 -8.76 -12.98 -6.88
C GLN A 286 -7.94 -12.30 -5.79
N MET A 287 -7.37 -13.10 -4.90
CA MET A 287 -6.56 -12.66 -3.78
C MET A 287 -5.06 -12.72 -4.10
N GLY A 288 -4.70 -13.01 -5.36
CA GLY A 288 -3.32 -13.10 -5.82
C GLY A 288 -2.56 -14.30 -5.25
N ARG A 289 -3.25 -15.43 -5.08
CA ARG A 289 -2.71 -16.72 -4.68
C ARG A 289 -3.25 -17.83 -5.58
N ASN A 290 -2.64 -19.00 -5.57
CA ASN A 290 -3.17 -20.19 -6.22
C ASN A 290 -3.20 -21.38 -5.24
N VAL A 291 -3.87 -22.47 -5.61
CA VAL A 291 -3.91 -23.70 -4.78
C VAL A 291 -2.53 -24.37 -4.63
N SER A 292 -1.60 -24.09 -5.54
CA SER A 292 -0.22 -24.61 -5.49
C SER A 292 0.60 -23.96 -4.38
N ASP A 293 0.35 -22.68 -4.05
CA ASP A 293 0.97 -21.94 -2.95
C ASP A 293 0.73 -22.62 -1.59
N TYR A 294 -0.33 -23.44 -1.50
CA TYR A 294 -0.75 -24.16 -0.29
C TYR A 294 -0.55 -25.68 -0.40
N HIS A 295 0.11 -26.17 -1.46
CA HIS A 295 0.37 -27.59 -1.70
C HIS A 295 -0.88 -28.50 -1.66
N LEU A 296 -2.02 -28.00 -2.17
CA LEU A 296 -3.31 -28.72 -2.16
C LEU A 296 -3.49 -29.67 -3.36
N VAL A 297 -2.68 -29.53 -4.41
CA VAL A 297 -2.75 -30.33 -5.64
C VAL A 297 -1.69 -31.45 -5.61
N PRO A 298 -2.04 -32.71 -5.96
CA PRO A 298 -1.05 -33.78 -6.14
C PRO A 298 -0.04 -33.44 -7.24
N GLU A 299 1.23 -33.84 -7.05
CA GLU A 299 2.29 -33.61 -8.04
C GLU A 299 1.93 -34.27 -9.39
N GLY A 300 1.87 -33.47 -10.47
CA GLY A 300 1.65 -33.95 -11.84
C GLY A 300 0.34 -33.55 -12.53
N PHE A 301 -0.60 -32.85 -11.84
CA PHE A 301 -1.88 -32.46 -12.43
C PHE A 301 -1.94 -30.97 -12.82
N SER A 302 -2.19 -30.69 -14.11
CA SER A 302 -2.42 -29.34 -14.65
C SER A 302 -3.91 -28.98 -14.60
N LEU A 303 -4.27 -27.93 -13.86
CA LEU A 303 -5.62 -27.38 -13.88
C LEU A 303 -5.85 -26.68 -15.24
N VAL A 304 -6.53 -27.36 -16.16
CA VAL A 304 -6.98 -26.73 -17.40
C VAL A 304 -8.11 -25.75 -17.06
N CYS A 305 -7.83 -24.45 -17.14
CA CYS A 305 -8.85 -23.42 -17.07
C CYS A 305 -9.62 -23.39 -18.39
N ASP A 306 -10.81 -24.00 -18.39
CA ASP A 306 -11.82 -23.82 -19.43
C ASP A 306 -12.14 -22.32 -19.64
N GLU A 307 -12.54 -21.95 -20.86
CA GLU A 307 -12.74 -20.60 -21.41
C GLU A 307 -13.85 -19.75 -20.74
N ARG A 308 -13.91 -19.68 -19.41
CA ARG A 308 -14.82 -18.80 -18.67
C ARG A 308 -14.12 -17.47 -18.34
N LEU A 309 -14.89 -16.37 -18.41
CA LEU A 309 -14.43 -15.01 -18.15
C LEU A 309 -13.74 -14.93 -16.77
N THR A 310 -12.50 -14.44 -16.72
CA THR A 310 -11.78 -14.27 -15.46
C THR A 310 -12.48 -13.22 -14.61
N LYS A 311 -12.47 -13.36 -13.28
CA LYS A 311 -13.09 -12.39 -12.34
C LYS A 311 -12.62 -10.94 -12.51
N GLU A 312 -11.41 -10.72 -13.03
CA GLU A 312 -10.94 -9.36 -13.38
C GLU A 312 -11.73 -8.74 -14.52
N ILE A 313 -12.07 -9.54 -15.54
CA ILE A 313 -12.94 -9.12 -16.65
C ILE A 313 -14.36 -8.86 -16.15
N GLU A 314 -14.89 -9.73 -15.29
CA GLU A 314 -16.20 -9.52 -14.66
C GLU A 314 -16.21 -8.23 -13.83
N SER A 315 -15.16 -7.99 -13.05
CA SER A 315 -15.05 -6.78 -12.22
C SER A 315 -15.02 -5.50 -13.04
N GLU A 316 -14.35 -5.49 -14.21
CA GLU A 316 -14.32 -4.34 -15.11
C GLU A 316 -15.64 -4.14 -15.85
N ARG A 317 -16.30 -5.24 -16.26
CA ARG A 317 -17.62 -5.17 -16.91
C ARG A 317 -18.73 -4.73 -15.96
N ASN A 318 -18.60 -5.04 -14.68
CA ASN A 318 -19.56 -4.68 -13.64
C ASN A 318 -19.32 -3.29 -13.02
N ILE A 319 -18.40 -2.48 -13.56
CA ILE A 319 -18.21 -1.11 -13.09
C ILE A 319 -19.47 -0.32 -13.41
N LEU A 320 -20.16 0.11 -12.35
CA LEU A 320 -21.35 0.95 -12.46
C LEU A 320 -20.99 2.32 -13.06
N PHE A 321 -21.84 2.79 -13.94
CA PHE A 321 -21.88 4.17 -14.45
C PHE A 321 -23.26 4.74 -14.15
N THR A 322 -23.36 6.03 -13.85
CA THR A 322 -24.66 6.67 -13.59
C THR A 322 -25.30 7.10 -14.91
N GLU A 323 -26.62 7.29 -14.95
CA GLU A 323 -27.26 7.90 -16.13
C GLU A 323 -26.74 9.32 -16.39
N GLU A 324 -26.32 10.02 -15.33
CA GLU A 324 -25.64 11.31 -15.46
C GLU A 324 -24.34 11.21 -16.25
N ASP A 325 -23.58 10.12 -16.11
CA ASP A 325 -22.32 9.88 -16.83
C ASP A 325 -22.56 9.72 -18.34
N LEU A 326 -23.67 9.11 -18.76
CA LEU A 326 -24.04 8.97 -20.17
C LEU A 326 -24.42 10.32 -20.79
N LEU A 327 -25.08 11.17 -19.99
CA LEU A 327 -25.47 12.52 -20.39
C LEU A 327 -24.29 13.50 -20.45
N LEU A 328 -23.08 13.12 -19.99
CA LEU A 328 -21.90 13.98 -20.10
C LEU A 328 -21.50 14.20 -21.56
N SER A 329 -21.71 13.20 -22.42
CA SER A 329 -21.40 13.26 -23.85
C SER A 329 -22.10 14.42 -24.57
N SER A 330 -23.32 14.78 -24.15
CA SER A 330 -24.09 15.90 -24.73
C SER A 330 -23.72 17.27 -24.15
N LYS A 331 -22.94 17.30 -23.07
CA LYS A 331 -22.51 18.52 -22.36
C LYS A 331 -21.04 18.88 -22.60
N LEU A 332 -20.36 18.16 -23.49
CA LEU A 332 -18.97 18.47 -23.87
C LEU A 332 -18.95 19.80 -24.65
N ASN A 333 -17.96 20.65 -24.36
CA ASN A 333 -17.68 21.81 -25.20
C ASN A 333 -17.05 21.38 -26.54
N GLU A 334 -16.90 22.29 -27.49
CA GLU A 334 -16.40 22.00 -28.84
C GLU A 334 -15.02 21.29 -28.83
N GLY A 335 -14.09 21.75 -27.99
CA GLY A 335 -12.75 21.15 -27.89
C GLY A 335 -12.76 19.74 -27.30
N GLN A 336 -13.53 19.53 -26.24
CA GLN A 336 -13.73 18.21 -25.62
C GLN A 336 -14.47 17.26 -26.56
N LYS A 337 -15.48 17.76 -27.28
CA LYS A 337 -16.27 16.98 -28.25
C LYS A 337 -15.41 16.54 -29.43
N HIS A 338 -14.57 17.43 -29.96
CA HIS A 338 -13.60 17.06 -30.99
C HIS A 338 -12.66 15.94 -30.51
N ALA A 339 -12.09 16.06 -29.30
CA ALA A 339 -11.25 15.02 -28.72
C ALA A 339 -12.01 13.69 -28.51
N TYR A 340 -13.25 13.77 -28.02
CA TYR A 340 -14.13 12.64 -27.81
C TYR A 340 -14.43 11.88 -29.11
N ASP A 341 -14.81 12.60 -30.17
CA ASP A 341 -15.17 12.04 -31.46
C ASP A 341 -13.96 11.40 -32.17
N VAL A 342 -12.81 12.06 -32.14
CA VAL A 342 -11.55 11.53 -32.71
C VAL A 342 -11.14 10.23 -32.02
N ILE A 343 -11.17 10.20 -30.69
CA ILE A 343 -10.79 9.01 -29.92
C ILE A 343 -11.77 7.86 -30.18
N LEU A 344 -13.09 8.11 -30.12
CA LEU A 344 -14.08 7.05 -30.33
C LEU A 344 -14.09 6.51 -31.76
N THR A 345 -13.87 7.37 -32.76
CA THR A 345 -13.77 6.94 -34.16
C THR A 345 -12.65 5.91 -34.32
N GLU A 346 -11.49 6.16 -33.69
CA GLU A 346 -10.38 5.21 -33.71
C GLU A 346 -10.70 3.92 -32.93
N VAL A 347 -11.41 4.03 -31.80
CA VAL A 347 -11.82 2.87 -30.98
C VAL A 347 -12.74 1.93 -31.76
N TYR A 348 -13.67 2.48 -32.55
CA TYR A 348 -14.58 1.66 -33.36
C TYR A 348 -13.96 1.18 -34.68
N SER A 349 -13.05 1.94 -35.29
CA SER A 349 -12.36 1.54 -36.52
C SER A 349 -11.32 0.44 -36.31
N SER A 350 -11.13 -0.03 -35.07
CA SER A 350 -10.07 -0.97 -34.68
C SER A 350 -8.68 -0.50 -35.11
N GLY A 351 -8.49 0.82 -35.10
CA GLY A 351 -7.20 1.43 -35.37
C GLY A 351 -6.21 1.22 -34.24
N SER A 352 -4.96 1.61 -34.49
CA SER A 352 -3.85 1.53 -33.53
C SER A 352 -3.21 2.92 -33.40
N LYS A 353 -3.84 3.78 -32.59
CA LYS A 353 -3.28 5.09 -32.27
C LYS A 353 -3.28 5.35 -30.78
N SER A 354 -2.34 6.20 -30.39
CA SER A 354 -2.20 6.66 -29.03
C SER A 354 -2.31 8.18 -29.00
N PHE A 355 -2.96 8.70 -27.97
CA PHE A 355 -3.30 10.10 -27.83
C PHE A 355 -2.68 10.69 -26.57
N PHE A 356 -2.37 11.97 -26.61
CA PHE A 356 -2.09 12.77 -25.42
C PHE A 356 -3.08 13.93 -25.36
N VAL A 357 -3.91 13.97 -24.33
CA VAL A 357 -4.84 15.06 -24.05
C VAL A 357 -4.16 16.04 -23.11
N ASP A 358 -3.69 17.14 -23.68
CA ASP A 358 -3.12 18.27 -22.98
C ASP A 358 -4.21 19.27 -22.58
N GLY A 359 -4.05 19.92 -21.43
CA GLY A 359 -5.00 20.92 -20.99
C GLY A 359 -4.71 21.38 -19.56
N PRO A 360 -4.65 22.69 -19.29
CA PRO A 360 -4.44 23.22 -17.94
C PRO A 360 -5.48 22.74 -16.92
N GLY A 361 -5.17 22.94 -15.63
CA GLY A 361 -6.11 22.71 -14.55
C GLY A 361 -7.45 23.45 -14.76
N GLY A 362 -8.55 22.70 -14.84
CA GLY A 362 -9.90 23.26 -14.99
C GLY A 362 -10.51 23.18 -16.38
N THR A 363 -9.80 22.65 -17.38
CA THR A 363 -10.31 22.50 -18.76
C THR A 363 -11.23 21.29 -19.00
N GLY A 364 -11.55 20.55 -17.93
CA GLY A 364 -12.50 19.44 -17.99
C GLY A 364 -11.96 18.13 -18.58
N LYS A 365 -10.63 17.89 -18.58
CA LYS A 365 -10.04 16.58 -18.97
C LYS A 365 -10.74 15.38 -18.31
N MET A 366 -10.97 15.46 -17.00
CA MET A 366 -11.67 14.42 -16.25
C MET A 366 -13.12 14.21 -16.71
N PHE A 367 -13.78 15.28 -17.15
CA PHE A 367 -15.13 15.20 -17.69
C PHE A 367 -15.14 14.43 -19.02
N LEU A 368 -14.20 14.75 -19.92
CA LEU A 368 -13.97 14.01 -21.15
C LEU A 368 -13.68 12.52 -20.89
N TYR A 369 -12.80 12.21 -19.93
CA TYR A 369 -12.43 10.83 -19.59
C TYR A 369 -13.63 10.04 -19.07
N ARG A 370 -14.46 10.63 -18.20
CA ARG A 370 -15.69 10.01 -17.72
C ARG A 370 -16.67 9.72 -18.85
N SER A 371 -16.86 10.67 -19.78
CA SER A 371 -17.70 10.47 -20.96
C SER A 371 -17.21 9.29 -21.82
N LEU A 372 -15.90 9.22 -22.12
CA LEU A 372 -15.33 8.11 -22.90
C LEU A 372 -15.54 6.75 -22.23
N LEU A 373 -15.27 6.67 -20.92
CA LEU A 373 -15.44 5.44 -20.14
C LEU A 373 -16.90 5.00 -20.08
N ALA A 374 -17.83 5.93 -19.84
CA ALA A 374 -19.26 5.64 -19.75
C ALA A 374 -19.83 5.14 -21.08
N THR A 375 -19.47 5.79 -22.21
CA THR A 375 -19.93 5.38 -23.54
C THR A 375 -19.45 3.98 -23.90
N LEU A 376 -18.16 3.66 -23.69
CA LEU A 376 -17.64 2.34 -24.04
C LEU A 376 -18.18 1.24 -23.12
N ARG A 377 -18.30 1.51 -21.81
CA ARG A 377 -18.80 0.53 -20.84
C ARG A 377 -20.30 0.25 -21.02
N SER A 378 -21.10 1.25 -21.37
CA SER A 378 -22.53 1.04 -21.65
C SER A 378 -22.79 0.16 -22.88
N GLN A 379 -21.83 0.09 -23.80
CA GLN A 379 -21.85 -0.81 -24.95
C GLN A 379 -21.24 -2.19 -24.64
N GLY A 380 -20.84 -2.47 -23.40
CA GLY A 380 -20.25 -3.74 -22.98
C GLY A 380 -18.76 -3.91 -23.31
N TYR A 381 -18.10 -2.87 -23.81
CA TYR A 381 -16.65 -2.89 -24.04
C TYR A 381 -15.88 -2.71 -22.73
N ILE A 382 -14.65 -3.24 -22.72
CA ILE A 382 -13.72 -3.07 -21.61
C ILE A 382 -12.89 -1.81 -21.86
N ALA A 383 -13.05 -0.82 -20.99
CA ALA A 383 -12.25 0.40 -20.96
C ALA A 383 -11.55 0.52 -19.61
N ILE A 384 -10.21 0.41 -19.62
CA ILE A 384 -9.38 0.41 -18.42
C ILE A 384 -9.01 1.85 -18.07
N ALA A 385 -9.30 2.26 -16.83
CA ALA A 385 -8.92 3.56 -16.30
C ALA A 385 -7.77 3.42 -15.30
N VAL A 386 -6.67 4.11 -15.54
CA VAL A 386 -5.53 4.20 -14.62
C VAL A 386 -5.09 5.65 -14.39
N ALA A 387 -4.35 5.88 -13.32
CA ALA A 387 -3.67 7.15 -13.08
C ALA A 387 -2.30 6.95 -12.44
N SER A 388 -1.45 7.98 -12.49
CA SER A 388 -0.11 7.96 -11.87
C SER A 388 -0.17 7.98 -10.34
N SER A 389 -1.19 8.62 -9.74
CA SER A 389 -1.37 8.71 -8.29
C SER A 389 -2.63 8.01 -7.80
N GLY A 390 -2.61 7.51 -6.56
CA GLY A 390 -3.79 6.86 -5.96
C GLY A 390 -4.99 7.79 -5.76
N VAL A 391 -4.74 9.10 -5.61
CA VAL A 391 -5.80 10.11 -5.48
C VAL A 391 -6.49 10.30 -6.82
N ALA A 392 -5.73 10.56 -7.89
CA ALA A 392 -6.27 10.71 -9.24
C ALA A 392 -7.03 9.44 -9.67
N ALA A 393 -6.46 8.26 -9.40
CA ALA A 393 -7.11 6.98 -9.69
C ALA A 393 -8.46 6.83 -9.01
N SER A 394 -8.61 7.32 -7.77
CA SER A 394 -9.86 7.20 -7.02
C SER A 394 -11.02 8.07 -7.55
N ILE A 395 -10.71 9.05 -8.41
CA ILE A 395 -11.71 9.94 -9.02
C ILE A 395 -12.28 9.33 -10.31
N LEU A 396 -11.50 8.50 -11.01
CA LEU A 396 -11.96 7.79 -12.20
C LEU A 396 -12.86 6.59 -11.79
N PRO A 397 -14.02 6.37 -12.46
CA PRO A 397 -14.84 5.20 -12.21
C PRO A 397 -14.07 3.89 -12.45
N GLY A 398 -13.88 3.10 -11.40
CA GLY A 398 -13.07 1.87 -11.43
C GLY A 398 -11.55 2.12 -11.59
N GLY A 399 -11.09 3.34 -11.37
CA GLY A 399 -9.69 3.70 -11.54
C GLY A 399 -8.75 3.00 -10.55
N ARG A 400 -7.56 2.64 -11.03
CA ARG A 400 -6.45 2.12 -10.22
C ARG A 400 -5.15 2.84 -10.56
N THR A 401 -4.14 2.74 -9.70
CA THR A 401 -2.82 3.25 -10.09
C THR A 401 -2.23 2.39 -11.20
N ALA A 402 -1.51 3.00 -12.15
CA ALA A 402 -0.88 2.27 -13.25
C ALA A 402 0.06 1.17 -12.75
N HIS A 403 0.88 1.49 -11.73
CA HIS A 403 1.73 0.52 -11.03
C HIS A 403 0.96 -0.68 -10.47
N SER A 404 -0.21 -0.45 -9.85
CA SER A 404 -1.03 -1.54 -9.31
C SER A 404 -1.70 -2.37 -10.39
N ARG A 405 -2.19 -1.74 -11.46
CA ARG A 405 -2.95 -2.41 -12.51
C ARG A 405 -2.05 -3.25 -13.40
N PHE A 406 -0.90 -2.70 -13.78
CA PHE A 406 0.02 -3.30 -14.75
C PHE A 406 1.27 -3.91 -14.10
N LYS A 407 1.32 -3.96 -12.76
CA LYS A 407 2.46 -4.52 -12.00
C LYS A 407 3.80 -3.93 -12.45
N ILE A 408 3.80 -2.62 -12.75
CA ILE A 408 5.01 -1.89 -13.15
C ILE A 408 5.89 -1.75 -11.90
N PRO A 409 7.18 -2.16 -11.96
CA PRO A 409 8.08 -2.01 -10.82
C PRO A 409 8.28 -0.54 -10.46
N LEU A 410 8.38 -0.25 -9.16
CA LEU A 410 8.64 1.11 -8.66
C LEU A 410 10.06 1.58 -8.96
N ASP A 411 10.99 0.64 -9.08
CA ASP A 411 12.36 0.88 -9.50
C ASP A 411 12.60 0.21 -10.86
N VAL A 412 12.48 1.00 -11.93
CA VAL A 412 12.65 0.54 -13.31
C VAL A 412 14.13 0.37 -13.68
N SER A 413 15.06 0.86 -12.84
CA SER A 413 16.50 0.72 -13.08
C SER A 413 16.99 -0.73 -12.92
N ALA A 414 16.31 -1.51 -12.09
CA ALA A 414 16.65 -2.93 -11.83
C ALA A 414 15.99 -3.90 -12.83
N SER A 415 14.81 -3.57 -13.34
CA SER A 415 14.12 -4.36 -14.36
C SER A 415 13.19 -3.46 -15.18
N ARG A 416 13.39 -3.43 -16.49
CA ARG A 416 12.50 -2.71 -17.43
C ARG A 416 11.22 -3.47 -17.76
N THR A 417 11.09 -4.72 -17.30
CA THR A 417 9.96 -5.59 -17.63
C THR A 417 8.94 -5.64 -16.49
N CYS A 418 7.66 -5.53 -16.86
CA CYS A 418 6.55 -5.71 -15.93
C CYS A 418 6.38 -7.19 -15.59
N GLN A 419 6.03 -7.51 -14.35
CA GLN A 419 5.87 -8.89 -13.88
C GLN A 419 4.45 -9.42 -14.17
N ILE A 420 4.10 -9.53 -15.46
CA ILE A 420 2.83 -10.09 -15.91
C ILE A 420 3.11 -11.24 -16.88
N SER A 421 2.63 -12.43 -16.55
CA SER A 421 2.66 -13.58 -17.47
C SER A 421 1.58 -13.45 -18.53
N LYS A 422 1.86 -13.88 -19.78
CA LYS A 422 0.87 -13.92 -20.88
C LYS A 422 -0.36 -14.76 -20.56
N GLN A 423 -0.20 -15.78 -19.71
CA GLN A 423 -1.29 -16.66 -19.27
C GLN A 423 -2.10 -16.07 -18.11
N SER A 424 -1.70 -14.91 -17.57
CA SER A 424 -2.42 -14.27 -16.47
C SER A 424 -3.78 -13.72 -16.89
N SER A 425 -4.69 -13.64 -15.93
CA SER A 425 -5.99 -12.99 -16.12
C SER A 425 -5.86 -11.52 -16.51
N ILE A 426 -4.81 -10.83 -16.03
CA ILE A 426 -4.54 -9.42 -16.34
C ILE A 426 -4.14 -9.27 -17.80
N ALA A 427 -3.31 -10.17 -18.33
CA ALA A 427 -2.95 -10.19 -19.75
C ALA A 427 -4.20 -10.40 -20.63
N LYS A 428 -5.10 -11.31 -20.23
CA LYS A 428 -6.39 -11.51 -20.92
C LYS A 428 -7.31 -10.28 -20.82
N LEU A 429 -7.30 -9.57 -19.69
CA LEU A 429 -8.04 -8.31 -19.54
C LEU A 429 -7.50 -7.23 -20.49
N ILE A 430 -6.18 -7.08 -20.55
CA ILE A 430 -5.50 -6.13 -21.45
C ILE A 430 -5.81 -6.47 -22.91
N SER A 431 -5.76 -7.75 -23.28
CA SER A 431 -6.03 -8.18 -24.65
C SER A 431 -7.47 -7.91 -25.09
N LEU A 432 -8.44 -7.98 -24.17
CA LEU A 432 -9.85 -7.64 -24.44
C LEU A 432 -10.16 -6.14 -24.32
N ALA A 433 -9.30 -5.35 -23.69
CA ALA A 433 -9.52 -3.91 -23.54
C ALA A 433 -9.49 -3.18 -24.89
N LYS A 434 -10.51 -2.35 -25.14
CA LYS A 434 -10.62 -1.49 -26.32
C LYS A 434 -9.99 -0.13 -26.13
N LEU A 435 -9.95 0.34 -24.88
CA LEU A 435 -9.35 1.62 -24.50
C LEU A 435 -8.58 1.45 -23.20
N ILE A 436 -7.38 2.02 -23.13
CA ILE A 436 -6.63 2.23 -21.89
C ILE A 436 -6.44 3.74 -21.69
N LEU A 437 -6.96 4.26 -20.59
CA LEU A 437 -6.88 5.67 -20.24
C LEU A 437 -5.93 5.84 -19.06
N TRP A 438 -4.92 6.70 -19.20
CA TRP A 438 -3.93 6.99 -18.16
C TRP A 438 -3.92 8.48 -17.82
N ASP A 439 -4.48 8.83 -16.66
CA ASP A 439 -4.51 10.20 -16.15
C ASP A 439 -3.28 10.57 -15.30
N GLU A 440 -2.95 11.86 -15.27
CA GLU A 440 -1.75 12.44 -14.68
C GLU A 440 -0.44 11.80 -15.19
N ALA A 441 -0.38 11.50 -16.48
CA ALA A 441 0.79 10.95 -17.16
C ALA A 441 2.01 11.90 -17.13
N SER A 442 1.80 13.21 -16.96
CA SER A 442 2.90 14.18 -16.80
C SER A 442 3.75 13.93 -15.54
N MET A 443 3.18 13.28 -14.52
CA MET A 443 3.90 12.90 -13.29
C MET A 443 4.65 11.57 -13.43
N ALA A 444 4.45 10.82 -14.51
CA ALA A 444 5.10 9.52 -14.73
C ALA A 444 6.51 9.71 -15.32
N LYS A 445 7.46 8.88 -14.86
CA LYS A 445 8.79 8.82 -15.48
C LYS A 445 8.68 8.20 -16.87
N LYS A 446 9.53 8.63 -17.81
CA LYS A 446 9.60 8.04 -19.16
C LYS A 446 9.79 6.53 -19.10
N ASP A 447 10.66 6.05 -18.20
CA ASP A 447 10.96 4.62 -18.05
C ASP A 447 9.71 3.81 -17.67
N THR A 448 8.80 4.39 -16.89
CA THR A 448 7.53 3.77 -16.49
C THR A 448 6.61 3.59 -17.70
N VAL A 449 6.57 4.58 -18.60
CA VAL A 449 5.74 4.52 -19.82
C VAL A 449 6.36 3.59 -20.86
N GLU A 450 7.69 3.56 -20.96
CA GLU A 450 8.42 2.64 -21.85
C GLU A 450 8.28 1.18 -21.38
N ALA A 451 8.36 0.92 -20.07
CA ALA A 451 8.07 -0.41 -19.51
C ALA A 451 6.63 -0.85 -19.78
N PHE A 452 5.68 0.09 -19.78
CA PHE A 452 4.29 -0.16 -20.12
C PHE A 452 4.11 -0.46 -21.62
N ASP A 453 4.80 0.26 -22.52
CA ASP A 453 4.84 -0.05 -23.95
C ASP A 453 5.36 -1.47 -24.21
N LEU A 454 6.49 -1.83 -23.60
CA LEU A 454 7.08 -3.16 -23.70
C LEU A 454 6.13 -4.27 -23.20
N LEU A 455 5.44 -4.03 -22.08
CA LEU A 455 4.42 -4.94 -21.56
C LEU A 455 3.31 -5.17 -22.59
N LEU A 456 2.78 -4.10 -23.18
CA LEU A 456 1.67 -4.24 -24.13
C LEU A 456 2.11 -4.91 -25.43
N LYS A 457 3.33 -4.63 -25.92
CA LYS A 457 3.91 -5.32 -27.08
C LYS A 457 4.05 -6.82 -26.84
N ASP A 458 4.52 -7.19 -25.65
CA ASP A 458 4.66 -8.60 -25.27
C ASP A 458 3.30 -9.30 -25.10
N VAL A 459 2.34 -8.68 -24.41
CA VAL A 459 1.00 -9.26 -24.20
C VAL A 459 0.20 -9.39 -25.50
N MET A 460 0.39 -8.47 -26.44
CA MET A 460 -0.35 -8.44 -27.71
C MET A 460 0.39 -9.12 -28.87
N ASP A 461 1.62 -9.59 -28.66
CA ASP A 461 2.51 -10.13 -29.70
C ASP A 461 2.60 -9.19 -30.92
N SER A 462 2.81 -7.89 -30.66
CA SER A 462 2.85 -6.85 -31.70
C SER A 462 3.93 -5.81 -31.42
N ASP A 463 4.76 -5.50 -32.42
CA ASP A 463 5.80 -4.47 -32.32
C ASP A 463 5.27 -3.03 -32.46
N MET A 464 3.96 -2.87 -32.72
CA MET A 464 3.31 -1.57 -32.78
C MET A 464 3.40 -0.85 -31.43
N PRO A 465 3.45 0.49 -31.39
CA PRO A 465 3.35 1.24 -30.14
C PRO A 465 2.17 0.75 -29.30
N PHE A 466 2.44 0.46 -28.02
CA PHE A 466 1.52 -0.06 -27.04
C PHE A 466 0.80 -1.35 -27.47
N GLY A 467 1.48 -2.22 -28.24
CA GLY A 467 0.92 -3.48 -28.73
C GLY A 467 -0.30 -3.28 -29.63
N GLY A 468 -0.39 -2.13 -30.31
CA GLY A 468 -1.53 -1.76 -31.15
C GLY A 468 -2.79 -1.35 -30.38
N LYS A 469 -2.70 -1.20 -29.04
CA LYS A 469 -3.83 -0.73 -28.22
C LYS A 469 -4.05 0.77 -28.36
N ILE A 470 -5.31 1.16 -28.22
CA ILE A 470 -5.67 2.57 -28.13
C ILE A 470 -5.43 3.03 -26.70
N VAL A 471 -4.43 3.88 -26.55
CA VAL A 471 -4.01 4.43 -25.26
C VAL A 471 -4.21 5.94 -25.28
N VAL A 472 -4.92 6.47 -24.30
CA VAL A 472 -5.12 7.90 -24.11
C VAL A 472 -4.42 8.33 -22.84
N PHE A 473 -3.34 9.09 -23.00
CA PHE A 473 -2.65 9.74 -21.89
C PHE A 473 -3.29 11.11 -21.61
N GLY A 474 -3.45 11.42 -20.34
CA GLY A 474 -3.94 12.70 -19.85
C GLY A 474 -2.93 13.32 -18.91
N GLY A 475 -2.71 14.63 -19.01
CA GLY A 475 -1.79 15.30 -18.12
C GLY A 475 -1.75 16.79 -18.33
N ASP A 476 -0.96 17.46 -17.51
CA ASP A 476 -0.62 18.87 -17.64
C ASP A 476 0.84 19.01 -17.23
N PHE A 477 1.70 19.39 -18.18
CA PHE A 477 3.13 19.57 -17.91
C PHE A 477 3.44 20.89 -17.21
N HIS A 478 2.45 21.78 -17.04
CA HIS A 478 2.56 22.94 -16.15
C HIS A 478 2.40 22.54 -14.67
N GLN A 479 2.05 21.29 -14.38
CA GLN A 479 2.04 20.74 -13.02
C GLN A 479 3.41 20.16 -12.64
N THR A 480 3.44 19.24 -11.66
CA THR A 480 4.68 18.68 -11.13
C THR A 480 5.30 17.66 -12.09
N LEU A 481 6.60 17.82 -12.35
CA LEU A 481 7.43 16.81 -13.01
C LEU A 481 7.56 15.51 -12.18
N PRO A 482 8.06 14.41 -12.77
CA PRO A 482 8.27 13.17 -12.06
C PRO A 482 9.18 13.33 -10.83
N VAL A 483 8.79 12.71 -9.71
CA VAL A 483 9.53 12.84 -8.46
C VAL A 483 10.75 11.90 -8.48
N ILE A 484 11.96 12.50 -8.45
CA ILE A 484 13.23 11.77 -8.32
C ILE A 484 14.00 12.34 -7.13
N PRO A 485 14.23 11.56 -6.05
CA PRO A 485 14.97 12.02 -4.89
C PRO A 485 16.39 12.46 -5.27
N ASN A 486 16.81 13.64 -4.79
CA ASN A 486 18.16 14.19 -4.99
C ASN A 486 18.59 14.42 -6.45
N ALA A 487 17.63 14.48 -7.39
CA ALA A 487 17.95 14.71 -8.80
C ALA A 487 18.17 16.20 -9.12
N SER A 488 19.11 16.47 -10.02
CA SER A 488 19.29 17.79 -10.64
C SER A 488 18.10 18.14 -11.54
N ARG A 489 17.98 19.42 -11.92
CA ARG A 489 16.96 19.88 -12.87
C ARG A 489 17.04 19.12 -14.20
N ASP A 490 18.25 18.91 -14.70
CA ASP A 490 18.48 18.24 -15.98
C ASP A 490 18.04 16.77 -15.90
N GLN A 491 18.34 16.08 -14.80
CA GLN A 491 17.89 14.72 -14.55
C GLN A 491 16.36 14.60 -14.47
N GLN A 492 15.68 15.57 -13.86
CA GLN A 492 14.21 15.60 -13.81
C GLN A 492 13.58 15.82 -15.18
N ILE A 493 14.16 16.73 -15.98
CA ILE A 493 13.71 16.97 -17.35
C ILE A 493 13.95 15.71 -18.19
N GLU A 494 15.15 15.14 -18.16
CA GLU A 494 15.50 13.94 -18.93
C GLU A 494 14.59 12.74 -18.62
N ALA A 495 14.12 12.62 -17.38
CA ALA A 495 13.19 11.58 -16.96
C ALA A 495 11.71 11.87 -17.29
N SER A 496 11.38 13.07 -17.79
CA SER A 496 10.03 13.44 -18.18
C SER A 496 9.56 12.66 -19.40
N PHE A 497 8.27 12.36 -19.46
CA PHE A 497 7.66 11.62 -20.57
C PHE A 497 7.87 12.28 -21.94
N VAL A 498 7.97 13.61 -22.00
CA VAL A 498 8.24 14.38 -23.22
C VAL A 498 9.56 13.98 -23.89
N ASN A 499 10.54 13.48 -23.11
CA ASN A 499 11.83 13.04 -23.61
C ASN A 499 11.87 11.55 -24.00
N SER A 500 10.74 10.84 -23.95
CA SER A 500 10.64 9.48 -24.48
C SER A 500 10.50 9.50 -26.00
N LEU A 501 11.04 8.49 -26.68
CA LEU A 501 10.82 8.29 -28.12
C LEU A 501 9.34 8.09 -28.47
N LEU A 502 8.56 7.55 -27.53
CA LEU A 502 7.11 7.34 -27.66
C LEU A 502 6.35 8.67 -27.73
N TRP A 503 6.90 9.77 -27.21
CA TRP A 503 6.22 11.06 -27.22
C TRP A 503 5.89 11.53 -28.64
N ASN A 504 6.80 11.28 -29.59
CA ASN A 504 6.64 11.70 -30.97
C ASN A 504 5.56 10.90 -31.71
N THR A 505 5.25 9.68 -31.26
CA THR A 505 4.22 8.83 -31.87
C THR A 505 2.80 9.18 -31.44
N LEU A 506 2.64 9.94 -30.35
CA LEU A 506 1.31 10.33 -29.84
C LEU A 506 0.65 11.40 -30.72
N THR A 507 -0.66 11.30 -30.91
CA THR A 507 -1.49 12.39 -31.43
C THR A 507 -1.86 13.33 -30.30
N LYS A 508 -1.53 14.62 -30.40
CA LYS A 508 -1.74 15.59 -29.32
C LYS A 508 -3.08 16.31 -29.52
N LEU A 509 -3.92 16.30 -28.50
CA LEU A 509 -5.21 16.98 -28.44
C LEU A 509 -5.15 18.00 -27.31
N SER A 510 -5.38 19.29 -27.59
CA SER A 510 -5.27 20.35 -26.58
C SER A 510 -6.66 20.88 -26.20
N LEU A 511 -6.94 20.97 -24.90
CA LEU A 511 -8.11 21.61 -24.33
C LEU A 511 -7.71 22.97 -23.76
N SER A 512 -8.22 24.05 -24.34
CA SER A 512 -7.86 25.43 -23.96
C SER A 512 -8.91 26.12 -23.07
N GLU A 513 -10.18 25.73 -23.17
CA GLU A 513 -11.26 26.42 -22.46
C GLU A 513 -11.33 26.03 -20.98
N ASN A 514 -11.12 27.00 -20.08
CA ASN A 514 -11.16 26.77 -18.63
C ASN A 514 -12.61 26.81 -18.11
N MET A 515 -13.15 25.64 -17.79
CA MET A 515 -14.52 25.47 -17.30
C MET A 515 -14.67 25.74 -15.79
N ARG A 516 -13.56 25.77 -15.04
CA ARG A 516 -13.57 25.95 -13.58
C ARG A 516 -13.62 27.42 -13.18
N ALA A 517 -12.96 28.28 -13.95
CA ALA A 517 -12.85 29.72 -13.71
C ALA A 517 -13.62 30.56 -14.75
N LEU A 518 -14.74 30.03 -15.29
CA LEU A 518 -15.55 30.72 -16.31
C LEU A 518 -16.01 32.13 -15.88
N LEU A 519 -16.27 32.32 -14.59
CA LEU A 519 -16.75 33.57 -14.02
C LEU A 519 -15.61 34.56 -13.66
N ASP A 520 -14.35 34.16 -13.81
CA ASP A 520 -13.16 34.95 -13.49
C ASP A 520 -12.17 34.90 -14.67
N LEU A 521 -12.52 35.59 -15.76
CA LEU A 521 -11.72 35.67 -16.99
C LEU A 521 -10.27 36.14 -16.78
N PRO A 522 -9.99 37.13 -15.91
CA PRO A 522 -8.61 37.52 -15.59
C PRO A 522 -7.79 36.38 -14.99
N TYR A 523 -8.38 35.59 -14.08
CA TYR A 523 -7.71 34.44 -13.48
C TYR A 523 -7.60 33.25 -14.46
N SER A 524 -8.57 33.07 -15.35
CA SER A 524 -8.63 31.91 -16.24
C SER A 524 -7.72 31.97 -17.47
N THR A 525 -7.24 33.16 -17.83
CA THR A 525 -6.38 33.43 -19.01
C THR A 525 -4.90 33.59 -18.68
N CYS A 526 -4.52 33.51 -17.40
CA CYS A 526 -3.13 33.63 -16.92
C CYS A 526 -2.37 32.30 -16.95
#